data_AF-A0A847N4C8-F1
#
_entry.id   AF-A0A847N4C8-F1
#
_cell.length_a   1.000
_cell.length_b   1.000
_cell.length_c   1.000
_cell.angle_alpha   90.00
_cell.angle_beta   90.00
_cell.angle_gamma   90.00
#
_symmetry.space_group_name_H-M   'P 1'
#
loop_
_entity.id
_entity.type
_entity.pdbx_description
1 polymer ?
#
loop_
_entity_poly.entity_id
_entity_poly.type
_entity_poly.pdbx_seq_one_letter_code
_entity_poly.pdbx_strand_id
1 'polypeptide(L)'
;MKKTNAMRILESMGIAYEVVSYSWDEEQLDAVHASMMAGLSPQQVYKTIVMQDSDNQVFVFCLPAEFSVSLKKARELTQSKDLELIKLDTLQSITG
;
A
#
# COMPACT_ATOMS: atom_id res chain seq x y z
N MET A 1 6.47 10.63 -17.22
CA MET A 1 5.80 10.18 -15.98
C MET A 1 5.25 11.39 -15.25
N LYS A 2 4.00 11.35 -14.77
CA LYS A 2 3.41 12.42 -13.95
C LYS A 2 3.89 12.24 -12.50
N LYS A 3 4.41 13.31 -11.88
CA LYS A 3 4.88 13.28 -10.48
C LYS A 3 3.72 13.03 -9.51
N THR A 4 3.89 12.09 -8.59
CA THR A 4 2.87 11.69 -7.59
C THR A 4 2.95 12.56 -6.34
N ASN A 5 1.91 12.50 -5.48
CA ASN A 5 1.92 13.21 -4.20
C ASN A 5 3.02 12.68 -3.26
N ALA A 6 3.24 11.36 -3.24
CA ALA A 6 4.32 10.75 -2.47
C ALA A 6 5.71 11.32 -2.85
N MET A 7 5.99 11.45 -4.16
CA MET A 7 7.24 12.06 -4.63
C MET A 7 7.39 13.51 -4.15
N ARG A 8 6.33 14.31 -4.24
CA ARG A 8 6.37 15.72 -3.78
C ARG A 8 6.66 15.83 -2.28
N ILE A 9 6.13 14.92 -1.47
CA ILE A 9 6.36 14.90 -0.01
C ILE A 9 7.83 14.56 0.28
N LEU A 10 8.41 13.57 -0.40
CA LEU A 10 9.82 13.21 -0.21
C LEU A 10 10.75 14.38 -0.58
N GLU A 11 10.48 15.05 -1.71
CA GLU A 11 11.24 16.22 -2.13
C GLU A 11 11.14 17.40 -1.16
N SER A 12 9.94 17.69 -0.64
CA SER A 12 9.75 18.79 0.32
C SER A 12 10.47 18.54 1.64
N MET A 13 10.67 17.28 2.01
CA MET A 13 11.43 16.85 3.17
C MET A 13 12.94 16.66 2.88
N GLY A 14 13.38 16.82 1.63
CA GLY A 14 14.77 16.58 1.22
C GLY A 14 15.20 15.11 1.33
N ILE A 15 14.26 14.17 1.29
CA ILE A 15 14.54 12.74 1.35
C ILE A 15 14.89 12.24 -0.06
N ALA A 16 16.09 11.69 -0.22
CA ALA A 16 16.52 11.09 -1.48
C ALA A 16 15.69 9.85 -1.80
N TYR A 17 15.29 9.71 -3.06
CA TYR A 17 14.54 8.56 -3.56
C TYR A 17 14.88 8.29 -5.02
N GLU A 18 14.62 7.06 -5.44
CA GLU A 18 14.72 6.64 -6.84
C GLU A 18 13.35 6.21 -7.36
N VAL A 19 13.16 6.31 -8.68
CA VAL A 19 11.91 5.94 -9.34
C VAL A 19 12.19 4.78 -10.28
N VAL A 20 11.54 3.65 -10.01
CA VAL A 20 11.54 2.50 -10.91
C VAL A 20 10.20 2.47 -11.64
N SER A 21 10.22 2.38 -12.97
CA SER A 21 9.02 2.31 -13.81
C SER A 21 9.07 1.04 -14.64
N TYR A 22 7.93 0.36 -14.76
CA TYR A 22 7.75 -0.84 -15.56
C TYR A 22 6.45 -0.75 -16.36
N SER A 23 6.37 -1.47 -17.47
CA SER A 23 5.15 -1.57 -18.28
C SER A 23 4.09 -2.36 -17.51
N TRP A 24 2.88 -1.83 -17.37
CA TRP A 24 1.77 -2.52 -16.71
C TRP A 24 0.78 -3.04 -17.75
N ASP A 25 0.34 -4.28 -17.56
CA ASP A 25 -0.69 -4.96 -18.36
C ASP A 25 -1.75 -5.52 -17.39
N GLU A 26 -3.03 -5.42 -17.71
CA GLU A 26 -4.16 -5.83 -16.86
C GLU A 26 -4.11 -7.32 -16.50
N GLU A 27 -3.44 -8.13 -17.31
CA GLU A 27 -3.26 -9.58 -17.07
C GLU A 27 -2.15 -9.89 -16.04
N GLN A 28 -1.33 -8.90 -15.65
CA GLN A 28 -0.17 -9.06 -14.75
C GLN A 28 -0.36 -8.31 -13.40
N LEU A 29 -1.41 -8.70 -12.66
CA LEU A 29 -1.82 -8.06 -11.40
C LEU A 29 -0.98 -8.45 -10.16
N ASP A 30 -0.12 -9.47 -10.26
CA ASP A 30 0.60 -9.98 -9.09
C ASP A 30 1.78 -9.07 -8.70
N ALA A 31 1.83 -8.67 -7.42
CA ALA A 31 2.93 -7.90 -6.84
C ALA A 31 4.29 -8.61 -7.01
N VAL A 32 4.28 -9.94 -7.13
CA VAL A 32 5.47 -10.73 -7.46
C VAL A 32 5.96 -10.44 -8.89
N HIS A 33 5.07 -10.30 -9.87
CA HIS A 33 5.44 -9.90 -11.24
C HIS A 33 6.00 -8.48 -11.28
N ALA A 34 5.40 -7.54 -10.55
CA ALA A 34 5.93 -6.17 -10.42
C ALA A 34 7.35 -6.15 -9.85
N SER A 35 7.63 -6.95 -8.81
CA SER A 35 8.98 -7.07 -8.22
C SER A 35 10.01 -7.62 -9.22
N MET A 36 9.63 -8.65 -10.00
CA MET A 36 10.49 -9.24 -11.03
C MET A 36 10.77 -8.26 -12.18
N MET A 37 9.77 -7.51 -12.65
CA MET A 37 9.94 -6.50 -13.70
C MET A 37 10.77 -5.30 -13.25
N ALA A 38 10.69 -4.95 -11.96
CA ALA A 38 11.49 -3.88 -11.36
C ALA A 38 12.93 -4.32 -11.00
N GLY A 39 13.25 -5.62 -11.10
CA GLY A 39 14.53 -6.17 -10.66
C GLY A 39 14.74 -6.11 -9.14
N LEU A 40 13.67 -5.98 -8.36
CA LEU A 40 13.69 -5.87 -6.91
C LEU A 40 13.30 -7.21 -6.27
N SER A 41 13.91 -7.54 -5.13
CA SER A 41 13.47 -8.69 -4.36
C SER A 41 12.04 -8.44 -3.83
N PRO A 42 11.14 -9.44 -3.81
CA PRO A 42 9.78 -9.28 -3.27
C PRO A 42 9.75 -8.73 -1.84
N GLN A 43 10.78 -9.04 -1.05
CA GLN A 43 10.95 -8.55 0.33
C GLN A 43 11.18 -7.03 0.40
N GLN A 44 11.62 -6.41 -0.70
CA GLN A 44 11.83 -4.96 -0.82
C GLN A 44 10.61 -4.24 -1.37
N VAL A 45 9.60 -4.98 -1.85
CA VAL A 45 8.35 -4.43 -2.36
C VAL A 45 7.29 -4.55 -1.28
N TYR A 46 6.69 -3.43 -0.92
CA TYR A 46 5.67 -3.36 0.13
C TYR A 46 4.32 -3.06 -0.49
N LYS A 47 3.29 -3.75 0.00
CA LYS A 47 1.90 -3.36 -0.21
C LYS A 47 1.42 -2.47 0.93
N THR A 48 0.60 -1.51 0.56
CA THR A 48 -0.10 -0.61 1.48
C THR A 48 -1.57 -1.01 1.49
N ILE A 49 -2.06 -1.53 2.62
CA ILE A 49 -3.44 -1.99 2.79
C ILE A 49 -4.16 -1.03 3.72
N VAL A 50 -5.27 -0.47 3.24
CA VAL A 50 -6.09 0.47 4.01
C VAL A 50 -7.34 -0.25 4.52
N MET A 51 -7.56 -0.16 5.83
CA MET A 51 -8.69 -0.76 6.52
C MET A 51 -9.41 0.29 7.37
N GLN A 52 -10.65 0.01 7.72
CA GLN A 52 -11.47 0.85 8.58
C GLN A 52 -12.19 -0.02 9.61
N ASP A 53 -12.40 0.52 10.81
CA ASP A 53 -13.26 -0.10 11.83
C ASP A 53 -14.66 0.51 11.86
N SER A 54 -15.54 -0.08 12.67
CA SER A 54 -16.92 0.39 12.87
C SER A 54 -17.04 1.81 13.44
N ASP A 55 -15.98 2.34 14.07
CA ASP A 55 -15.92 3.72 14.56
C ASP A 55 -15.43 4.70 13.46
N ASN A 56 -15.29 4.22 12.21
CA ASN A 56 -14.77 4.92 11.04
C ASN A 56 -13.28 5.31 11.15
N GLN A 57 -12.52 4.75 12.08
CA GLN A 57 -11.10 4.99 12.18
C GLN A 57 -10.35 4.25 11.07
N VAL A 58 -9.51 4.97 10.34
CA VAL A 58 -8.74 4.44 9.20
C VAL A 58 -7.36 3.99 9.66
N PHE A 59 -6.96 2.80 9.23
CA PHE A 59 -5.66 2.20 9.50
C PHE A 59 -4.96 1.84 8.21
N VAL A 60 -3.64 2.08 8.18
CA VAL A 60 -2.79 1.75 7.03
C VAL A 60 -1.75 0.72 7.47
N PHE A 61 -1.77 -0.44 6.83
CA PHE A 61 -0.84 -1.54 7.07
C PHE A 61 0.14 -1.65 5.91
N CYS A 62 1.43 -1.42 6.18
CA CYS A 62 2.51 -1.60 5.21
C CYS A 62 3.24 -2.91 5.50
N LEU A 63 3.25 -3.83 4.54
CA LEU A 63 3.89 -5.14 4.68
C LEU A 63 4.53 -5.57 3.35
N PRO A 64 5.58 -6.42 3.38
CA PRO A 64 6.11 -7.07 2.20
C PRO A 64 5.02 -7.70 1.33
N ALA A 65 5.23 -7.67 0.01
CA ALA A 65 4.28 -8.10 -1.00
C ALA A 65 3.76 -9.52 -0.74
N GLU A 66 4.64 -10.45 -0.31
CA GLU A 66 4.31 -11.85 -0.03
C GLU A 66 3.42 -12.09 1.21
N PHE A 67 3.36 -11.16 2.16
CA PHE A 67 2.62 -11.37 3.41
C PHE A 67 1.18 -10.93 3.29
N SER A 68 0.30 -11.30 4.22
CA SER A 68 -1.08 -10.81 4.28
C SER A 68 -1.43 -10.31 5.67
N VAL A 69 -2.43 -9.43 5.76
CA VAL A 69 -2.89 -8.93 7.06
C VAL A 69 -3.69 -10.02 7.75
N SER A 70 -3.26 -10.41 8.95
CA SER A 70 -4.09 -11.22 9.84
C SER A 70 -5.11 -10.32 10.53
N LEU A 71 -6.39 -10.47 10.19
CA LEU A 71 -7.48 -9.68 10.80
C LEU A 71 -7.50 -9.77 12.33
N LYS A 72 -7.14 -10.93 12.89
CA LYS A 72 -7.04 -11.12 14.35
C LYS A 72 -5.96 -10.21 14.94
N LYS A 73 -4.73 -10.29 14.42
CA LYS A 73 -3.61 -9.48 14.89
C LYS A 73 -3.86 -7.99 14.65
N ALA A 74 -4.45 -7.63 13.52
CA ALA A 74 -4.77 -6.25 13.19
C ALA A 74 -5.75 -5.66 14.22
N ARG A 75 -6.85 -6.37 14.53
CA ARG A 75 -7.80 -5.93 15.57
C ARG A 75 -7.18 -5.84 16.95
N GLU A 76 -6.31 -6.79 17.32
CA GLU A 76 -5.58 -6.75 18.58
C GLU A 76 -4.64 -5.53 18.67
N LEU A 77 -3.95 -5.19 17.58
CA LEU A 77 -3.03 -4.03 17.52
C LEU A 77 -3.77 -2.69 17.51
N THR A 78 -4.88 -2.59 16.78
CA THR A 78 -5.67 -1.34 16.69
C THR A 78 -6.64 -1.16 17.83
N GLN A 79 -6.85 -2.20 18.66
CA GLN A 79 -7.89 -2.27 19.69
C GLN A 79 -9.32 -2.12 19.12
N SER A 80 -9.49 -2.33 17.82
CA SER A 80 -10.78 -2.28 17.15
C SER A 80 -11.56 -3.59 17.33
N LYS A 81 -12.88 -3.48 17.50
CA LYS A 81 -13.77 -4.66 17.61
C LYS A 81 -13.89 -5.41 16.28
N ASP A 82 -13.87 -4.66 15.18
CA ASP A 82 -13.87 -5.15 13.81
C ASP A 82 -12.87 -4.35 12.96
N LEU A 83 -12.53 -4.89 11.79
CA LEU A 83 -11.73 -4.22 10.77
C LEU A 83 -12.12 -4.80 9.42
N GLU A 84 -12.36 -3.94 8.45
CA GLU A 84 -12.67 -4.31 7.08
C GLU A 84 -11.81 -3.51 6.08
N LEU A 85 -11.61 -4.06 4.88
CA LEU A 85 -10.94 -3.35 3.80
C LEU A 85 -11.80 -2.19 3.33
N ILE A 86 -11.18 -1.03 3.10
CA ILE A 86 -11.90 0.11 2.52
C ILE A 86 -12.31 -0.22 1.08
N LYS A 87 -13.55 0.13 0.73
CA LYS A 87 -14.08 -0.03 -0.64
C LYS A 87 -13.33 0.85 -1.62
N LEU A 88 -13.11 0.36 -2.84
CA LEU A 88 -12.33 1.06 -3.87
C LEU A 88 -12.86 2.49 -4.13
N ASP A 89 -14.19 2.65 -4.20
CA ASP A 89 -14.85 3.95 -4.43
C ASP A 89 -14.57 4.98 -3.32
N THR A 90 -14.27 4.52 -2.09
CA THR A 90 -13.96 5.37 -0.93
C THR A 90 -12.46 5.50 -0.72
N LEU A 91 -11.65 4.59 -1.26
CA LEU A 91 -10.20 4.59 -1.07
C LEU A 91 -9.57 5.88 -1.60
N GLN A 92 -9.93 6.29 -2.81
CA GLN A 92 -9.36 7.48 -3.45
C GLN A 92 -9.65 8.77 -2.66
N SER A 93 -10.82 8.89 -2.03
CA SER A 93 -11.13 10.10 -1.24
C SER A 93 -10.31 10.18 0.05
N ILE A 94 -9.85 9.05 0.57
CA ILE A 94 -9.03 8.95 1.79
C ILE A 94 -7.54 9.08 1.48
N THR A 95 -7.06 8.48 0.39
CA THR A 95 -5.63 8.41 0.07
C THR A 95 -5.15 9.50 -0.91
N GLY A 96 -6.08 10.15 -1.61
CA GLY A 96 -5.79 11.02 -2.76
C GLY A 96 -5.45 10.24 -4.03
#